data_AF-A0A935K190-F1
#
_entry.id   AF-A0A935K190-F1
#
_cell.length_a   1.000
_cell.length_b   1.000
_cell.length_c   1.000
_cell.angle_alpha   90.00
_cell.angle_beta   90.00
_cell.angle_gamma   90.00
#
_symmetry.space_group_name_H-M   'P 1'
#
loop_
_entity.id
_entity.type
_entity.pdbx_description
1 polymer ?
#
loop_
_entity_poly.entity_id
_entity_poly.type
_entity_poly.pdbx_seq_one_letter_code
_entity_poly.pdbx_strand_id
1 'polypeptide(L)'
;MNYSIYKLLFLVLVLAFAANSISSCNQIGMKEGFAFKLLTLSKSQLPESDLENCCNLGVKSKVLMSTRFKNLDHLKTVVSIKYDKDYLAMDSMECIHSVVNISYTSNGETIARSMSSGVSQNEILKLQKADFLSRTRFVLSNPTTIRQRDELDDIYMLSRRRPAFFGPGDMSFYDLAEESFRHINTPHLAYKTVRDSSEKGYINTFNHVTAQAIITSFFSEELADLIADLHERNNMPEITSGKFSMHQLKDSINSPEDNYIDIINNEIGQKLGYKLKEKYNLNENTVCTPDLLTAYLNDLQGYYMWALEIGMDNFRSKDDMVIKFANKINVLLNRS
;
A
#
# COMPACT_ATOMS: atom_id res chain seq x y z
N MET A 1 41.65 -17.64 -22.06
CA MET A 1 40.59 -17.74 -21.02
C MET A 1 39.44 -18.56 -21.60
N ASN A 2 39.04 -19.60 -20.88
CA ASN A 2 38.39 -20.80 -21.42
C ASN A 2 36.91 -20.62 -21.78
N TYR A 3 36.59 -20.75 -23.08
CA TYR A 3 35.22 -20.92 -23.63
C TYR A 3 34.46 -22.13 -23.04
N SER A 4 35.14 -23.01 -22.31
CA SER A 4 34.56 -24.20 -21.68
C SER A 4 33.63 -23.88 -20.49
N ILE A 5 33.90 -22.81 -19.73
CA ILE A 5 33.11 -22.46 -18.53
C ILE A 5 31.71 -21.93 -18.91
N TYR A 6 31.61 -21.16 -20.00
CA TYR A 6 30.34 -20.62 -20.47
C TYR A 6 29.40 -21.70 -21.03
N LYS A 7 29.94 -22.75 -21.64
CA LYS A 7 29.14 -23.92 -22.07
C LYS A 7 28.60 -24.71 -20.89
N LEU A 8 29.38 -24.84 -19.82
CA LEU A 8 28.94 -25.53 -18.60
C LEU A 8 27.86 -24.73 -17.87
N LEU A 9 28.00 -23.40 -17.76
CA LEU A 9 26.99 -22.54 -17.13
C LEU A 9 25.68 -22.50 -17.92
N PHE A 10 25.75 -22.47 -19.25
CA PHE A 10 24.58 -22.52 -20.13
C PHE A 10 23.85 -23.87 -20.03
N LEU A 11 24.59 -24.99 -19.93
CA LEU A 11 24.00 -26.31 -19.75
C LEU A 11 23.27 -26.46 -18.41
N VAL A 12 23.83 -25.89 -17.33
CA VAL A 12 23.19 -25.89 -16.00
C VAL A 12 21.92 -25.05 -15.98
N LEU A 13 21.91 -23.89 -16.65
CA LEU A 13 20.73 -23.03 -16.78
C LEU A 13 19.60 -23.67 -17.60
N VAL A 14 19.94 -24.38 -18.68
CA VAL A 14 18.95 -25.09 -19.51
C VAL A 14 18.35 -26.29 -18.77
N LEU A 15 19.16 -27.02 -17.98
CA LEU A 15 18.68 -28.15 -17.18
C LEU A 15 17.79 -27.70 -16.00
N ALA A 16 18.08 -26.54 -15.39
CA ALA A 16 17.23 -25.96 -14.35
C ALA A 16 15.86 -25.50 -14.91
N PHE A 17 15.82 -25.00 -16.15
CA PHE A 17 14.56 -24.66 -16.83
C PHE A 17 13.75 -25.90 -17.25
N ALA A 18 14.43 -26.97 -17.70
CA ALA A 18 13.77 -28.22 -18.06
C ALA A 18 13.20 -28.98 -16.84
N ALA A 19 13.91 -28.97 -15.71
CA ALA A 19 13.44 -29.61 -14.48
C ALA A 19 12.18 -28.93 -13.89
N ASN A 20 12.08 -27.60 -14.00
CA ASN A 20 10.90 -26.85 -13.56
C ASN A 20 9.69 -26.96 -14.51
N SER A 21 9.91 -27.38 -15.76
CA SER A 21 8.83 -27.54 -16.75
C SER A 21 8.17 -28.92 -16.72
N ILE A 22 8.75 -29.89 -16.01
CA ILE A 22 8.25 -31.28 -15.94
C ILE A 22 7.48 -31.55 -14.64
N SER A 23 7.53 -30.66 -13.63
CA SER A 23 6.82 -30.84 -12.36
C SER A 23 5.39 -30.25 -12.31
N SER A 24 4.86 -29.76 -13.44
CA SER A 24 3.54 -29.11 -13.53
C SER A 24 2.49 -29.90 -14.34
N CYS A 25 2.73 -31.19 -14.60
CA CYS A 25 1.77 -32.06 -15.27
C CYS A 25 1.65 -33.38 -14.52
N ASN A 26 0.52 -33.56 -13.83
CA ASN A 26 -0.09 -34.77 -13.24
C ASN A 26 -0.75 -34.33 -11.91
N GLN A 27 -2.06 -34.38 -11.65
CA GLN A 27 -3.19 -35.09 -12.23
C GLN A 27 -4.48 -34.32 -11.92
N ILE A 28 -5.34 -34.18 -12.93
CA ILE A 28 -6.78 -34.02 -12.75
C ILE A 28 -7.35 -35.41 -12.48
N GLY A 29 -8.14 -35.54 -11.41
CA GLY A 29 -8.96 -36.71 -11.13
C GLY A 29 -10.27 -36.28 -10.50
N MET A 30 -11.25 -35.90 -11.32
CA MET A 30 -12.65 -35.77 -10.90
C MET A 30 -13.24 -37.16 -10.64
N LYS A 31 -14.01 -37.31 -9.56
CA LYS A 31 -15.27 -38.07 -9.54
C LYS A 31 -16.14 -37.73 -8.31
N GLU A 32 -17.28 -37.11 -8.62
CA GLU A 32 -18.65 -37.33 -8.10
C GLU A 32 -18.92 -37.41 -6.59
N GLY A 33 -19.93 -36.64 -6.16
CA GLY A 33 -20.62 -36.84 -4.89
C GLY A 33 -21.65 -35.77 -4.55
N PHE A 34 -22.82 -35.83 -5.18
CA PHE A 34 -24.05 -35.15 -4.77
C PHE A 34 -24.36 -35.41 -3.28
N ALA A 35 -24.57 -34.38 -2.47
CA ALA A 35 -25.32 -34.49 -1.22
C ALA A 35 -26.00 -33.16 -0.87
N PHE A 36 -27.30 -33.13 -1.18
CA PHE A 36 -28.29 -32.16 -0.73
C PHE A 36 -28.37 -32.19 0.82
N LYS A 37 -28.21 -31.06 1.49
CA LYS A 37 -28.66 -30.91 2.89
C LYS A 37 -29.42 -29.60 3.05
N LEU A 38 -30.73 -29.77 3.05
CA LEU A 38 -31.74 -28.79 3.42
C LEU A 38 -31.84 -28.74 4.97
N LEU A 39 -32.32 -27.59 5.47
CA LEU A 39 -32.85 -27.30 6.81
C LEU A 39 -31.77 -26.97 7.88
N THR A 40 -31.87 -25.89 8.67
CA THR A 40 -33.08 -25.27 9.25
C THR A 40 -32.81 -23.82 9.64
N LEU A 41 -33.78 -22.94 9.36
CA LEU A 41 -33.95 -21.67 10.09
C LEU A 41 -34.34 -21.97 11.54
N SER A 42 -33.72 -21.30 12.50
CA SER A 42 -34.32 -21.08 13.81
C SER A 42 -34.06 -19.65 14.28
N LYS A 43 -35.10 -19.05 14.85
CA LYS A 43 -35.22 -17.66 15.28
C LYS A 43 -34.49 -17.39 16.60
N SER A 44 -34.06 -16.13 16.69
CA SER A 44 -33.97 -15.26 17.88
C SER A 44 -33.02 -15.63 19.01
N GLN A 45 -32.00 -14.78 19.19
CA GLN A 45 -31.73 -14.09 20.46
C GLN A 45 -30.81 -12.88 20.18
N LEU A 46 -31.35 -11.67 20.36
CA LEU A 46 -30.61 -10.42 20.54
C LEU A 46 -30.05 -10.38 21.98
N PRO A 47 -28.83 -9.87 22.15
CA PRO A 47 -28.58 -8.86 23.19
C PRO A 47 -27.81 -7.68 22.58
N GLU A 48 -28.39 -6.48 22.57
CA GLU A 48 -28.20 -5.44 23.59
C GLU A 48 -26.76 -4.94 23.75
N SER A 49 -26.55 -3.74 23.19
CA SER A 49 -25.69 -2.63 23.59
C SER A 49 -24.74 -2.16 22.49
N ASP A 50 -25.30 -1.24 21.70
CA ASP A 50 -24.63 -0.35 20.77
C ASP A 50 -23.48 0.39 21.47
N LEU A 51 -22.27 -0.12 21.31
CA LEU A 51 -21.07 0.71 21.33
C LEU A 51 -20.73 1.10 19.88
N GLU A 52 -21.22 2.30 19.55
CA GLU A 52 -20.47 3.35 18.86
C GLU A 52 -20.01 3.08 17.42
N ASN A 53 -20.83 3.55 16.47
CA ASN A 53 -20.47 4.16 15.16
C ASN A 53 -19.01 4.00 14.70
N CYS A 54 -18.55 2.77 14.51
CA CYS A 54 -17.33 2.51 13.79
C CYS A 54 -17.63 2.73 12.30
N CYS A 55 -16.63 3.14 11.51
CA CYS A 55 -16.78 3.27 10.07
C CYS A 55 -17.47 2.03 9.46
N ASN A 56 -18.30 2.21 8.42
CA ASN A 56 -19.07 1.12 7.79
C ASN A 56 -18.20 -0.05 7.26
N LEU A 57 -16.87 0.09 7.27
CA LEU A 57 -15.90 -0.90 6.79
C LEU A 57 -15.35 -1.81 7.90
N GLY A 58 -15.67 -1.55 9.17
CA GLY A 58 -15.25 -2.40 10.29
C GLY A 58 -13.76 -2.32 10.66
N VAL A 59 -13.00 -1.41 10.05
CA VAL A 59 -11.63 -1.07 10.46
C VAL A 59 -11.70 -0.14 11.68
N LYS A 60 -11.02 -0.52 12.76
CA LYS A 60 -11.09 0.18 14.06
C LYS A 60 -9.80 0.96 14.37
N SER A 61 -8.74 0.73 13.62
CA SER A 61 -7.52 1.52 13.75
C SER A 61 -7.76 2.93 13.20
N LYS A 62 -7.35 3.97 13.91
CA LYS A 62 -7.40 5.35 13.41
C LYS A 62 -6.13 5.63 12.60
N VAL A 63 -6.24 6.37 11.50
CA VAL A 63 -5.07 6.90 10.79
C VAL A 63 -4.28 7.86 11.67
N LEU A 64 -2.98 7.93 11.42
CA LEU A 64 -2.07 8.86 12.09
C LEU A 64 -1.70 10.01 11.14
N MET A 65 -1.56 11.21 11.69
CA MET A 65 -1.08 12.39 10.96
C MET A 65 0.26 12.82 11.56
N SER A 66 1.30 12.92 10.74
CA SER A 66 2.66 13.28 11.23
C SER A 66 2.72 14.65 11.88
N THR A 67 1.86 15.57 11.46
CA THR A 67 1.73 16.92 12.01
C THR A 67 1.25 16.95 13.46
N ARG A 68 0.71 15.83 13.98
CA ARG A 68 0.30 15.66 15.38
C ARG A 68 1.44 15.23 16.29
N PHE A 69 2.59 14.86 15.71
CA PHE A 69 3.76 14.42 16.45
C PHE A 69 4.85 15.50 16.39
N LYS A 70 5.61 15.61 17.49
CA LYS A 70 6.65 16.63 17.64
C LYS A 70 7.97 16.15 17.07
N ASN A 71 8.22 14.85 17.17
CA ASN A 71 9.41 14.13 16.78
C ASN A 71 9.16 12.61 16.94
N LEU A 72 10.14 11.81 16.54
CA LEU A 72 10.16 10.36 16.72
C LEU A 72 9.90 9.88 18.16
N ASP A 73 10.42 10.58 19.17
CA ASP A 73 10.19 10.19 20.57
C ASP A 73 8.73 10.38 20.98
N HIS A 74 8.07 11.44 20.50
CA HIS A 74 6.64 11.63 20.71
C HIS A 74 5.84 10.52 20.01
N LEU A 75 6.20 10.14 18.78
CA LEU A 75 5.55 9.02 18.08
C LEU A 75 5.68 7.70 18.85
N LYS A 76 6.85 7.41 19.43
CA LYS A 76 7.11 6.20 20.22
C LYS A 76 6.23 6.05 21.47
N THR A 77 5.55 7.12 21.90
CA THR A 77 4.56 7.04 22.98
C THR A 77 3.27 6.34 22.58
N VAL A 78 2.98 6.24 21.28
CA VAL A 78 1.76 5.61 20.74
C VAL A 78 2.05 4.46 19.77
N VAL A 79 3.25 4.43 19.17
CA VAL A 79 3.71 3.37 18.26
C VAL A 79 4.90 2.65 18.88
N SER A 80 4.84 1.31 18.94
CA SER A 80 5.99 0.48 19.30
C SER A 80 6.86 0.25 18.08
N ILE A 81 8.09 0.76 18.09
CA ILE A 81 9.10 0.57 17.04
C ILE A 81 10.26 -0.22 17.64
N LYS A 82 10.47 -1.45 17.19
CA LYS A 82 11.46 -2.39 17.72
C LYS A 82 12.32 -2.96 16.61
N TYR A 83 13.62 -2.71 16.67
CA TYR A 83 14.59 -3.35 15.80
C TYR A 83 14.93 -4.76 16.34
N ASP A 84 15.16 -5.72 15.45
CA ASP A 84 15.50 -7.10 15.85
C ASP A 84 16.89 -7.19 16.52
N LYS A 85 17.76 -6.21 16.28
CA LYS A 85 19.08 -6.06 16.90
C LYS A 85 19.35 -4.60 17.27
N ASP A 86 20.32 -4.40 18.15
CA ASP A 86 20.87 -3.06 18.40
C ASP A 86 21.84 -2.67 17.27
N TYR A 87 21.28 -2.22 16.15
CA TYR A 87 22.08 -1.83 15.01
C TYR A 87 22.99 -0.65 15.32
N LEU A 88 22.66 0.22 16.28
CA LEU A 88 23.48 1.40 16.60
C LEU A 88 24.91 1.01 17.03
N ALA A 89 25.06 -0.15 17.64
CA ALA A 89 26.35 -0.71 18.07
C ALA A 89 27.08 -1.51 16.97
N MET A 90 26.43 -1.77 15.84
CA MET A 90 26.92 -2.64 14.75
C MET A 90 27.58 -1.84 13.62
N ASP A 91 28.41 -2.51 12.82
CA ASP A 91 28.96 -1.90 11.61
C ASP A 91 27.91 -1.80 10.47
N SER A 92 28.29 -1.15 9.37
CA SER A 92 27.38 -0.92 8.23
C SER A 92 27.06 -2.21 7.46
N MET A 93 27.89 -3.25 7.51
CA MET A 93 27.68 -4.51 6.81
C MET A 93 26.60 -5.34 7.50
N GLU A 94 26.53 -5.31 8.83
CA GLU A 94 25.49 -6.00 9.60
C GLU A 94 24.10 -5.35 9.45
N CYS A 95 24.05 -4.08 9.04
CA CYS A 95 22.80 -3.36 8.78
C CYS A 95 22.13 -3.73 7.45
N ILE A 96 22.82 -4.48 6.57
CA ILE A 96 22.28 -4.91 5.26
C ILE A 96 21.07 -5.83 5.41
N HIS A 97 20.91 -6.47 6.58
CA HIS A 97 19.80 -7.35 6.93
C HIS A 97 18.97 -6.81 8.10
N SER A 98 18.93 -5.49 8.30
CA SER A 98 18.18 -4.88 9.39
C SER A 98 16.67 -5.10 9.27
N VAL A 99 16.00 -5.37 10.39
CA VAL A 99 14.55 -5.56 10.44
C VAL A 99 13.96 -4.66 11.53
N VAL A 100 12.87 -3.98 11.19
CA VAL A 100 12.06 -3.21 12.14
C VAL A 100 10.68 -3.83 12.26
N ASN A 101 10.23 -4.00 13.51
CA ASN A 101 8.88 -4.42 13.87
C ASN A 101 8.14 -3.20 14.43
N ILE A 102 7.04 -2.85 13.77
CA ILE A 102 6.20 -1.71 14.10
C ILE A 102 4.85 -2.25 14.57
N SER A 103 4.35 -1.76 15.70
CA SER A 103 2.98 -2.03 16.11
C SER A 103 2.29 -0.79 16.65
N TYR A 104 1.02 -0.66 16.30
CA TYR A 104 0.16 0.45 16.67
C TYR A 104 -1.22 -0.10 17.05
N THR A 105 -1.69 0.24 18.24
CA THR A 105 -3.00 -0.21 18.73
C THR A 105 -3.93 0.99 18.88
N SER A 106 -5.10 0.91 18.26
CA SER A 106 -6.14 1.92 18.35
C SER A 106 -7.51 1.25 18.37
N ASN A 107 -8.37 1.71 19.28
CA ASN A 107 -9.76 1.25 19.42
C ASN A 107 -9.91 -0.29 19.43
N GLY A 108 -9.01 -0.98 20.14
CA GLY A 108 -9.02 -2.44 20.27
C GLY A 108 -8.51 -3.22 19.04
N GLU A 109 -8.09 -2.55 17.96
CA GLU A 109 -7.41 -3.18 16.83
C GLU A 109 -5.91 -2.85 16.87
N THR A 110 -5.09 -3.83 16.50
CA THR A 110 -3.64 -3.67 16.37
C THR A 110 -3.24 -3.80 14.90
N ILE A 111 -2.53 -2.79 14.41
CA ILE A 111 -1.73 -2.83 13.19
C ILE A 111 -0.34 -3.31 13.58
N ALA A 112 0.19 -4.31 12.89
CA ALA A 112 1.54 -4.83 13.11
C ALA A 112 2.20 -5.08 11.77
N ARG A 113 3.41 -4.56 11.59
CA ARG A 113 4.21 -4.69 10.36
C ARG A 113 5.65 -5.01 10.71
N SER A 114 6.23 -5.97 9.98
CA SER A 114 7.67 -6.20 9.97
C SER A 114 8.21 -5.78 8.62
N MET A 115 9.27 -4.97 8.64
CA MET A 115 9.89 -4.44 7.43
C MET A 115 11.39 -4.70 7.48
N SER A 116 11.90 -5.33 6.42
CA SER A 116 13.31 -5.64 6.26
C SER A 116 14.00 -4.62 5.35
N SER A 117 15.30 -4.41 5.55
CA SER A 117 16.14 -3.75 4.56
C SER A 117 16.05 -4.49 3.22
N GLY A 118 16.24 -3.75 2.13
CA GLY A 118 16.11 -4.32 0.80
C GLY A 118 16.08 -3.24 -0.27
N VAL A 119 15.59 -3.63 -1.43
CA VAL A 119 15.56 -2.79 -2.63
C VAL A 119 14.63 -1.59 -2.45
N SER A 120 15.04 -0.44 -2.95
CA SER A 120 14.21 0.78 -3.04
C SER A 120 13.57 0.95 -4.43
N GLN A 121 12.50 1.75 -4.51
CA GLN A 121 11.86 2.11 -5.79
C GLN A 121 12.84 2.69 -6.82
N ASN A 122 13.75 3.58 -6.41
CA ASN A 122 14.73 4.17 -7.32
C ASN A 122 15.74 3.15 -7.86
N GLU A 123 16.08 2.11 -7.09
CA GLU A 123 16.93 1.02 -7.58
C GLU A 123 16.23 0.22 -8.68
N ILE A 124 14.93 -0.03 -8.56
CA ILE A 124 14.12 -0.65 -9.62
C ILE A 124 14.11 0.21 -10.88
N LEU A 125 13.89 1.52 -10.75
CA LEU A 125 13.91 2.43 -11.90
C LEU A 125 15.30 2.52 -12.56
N LYS A 126 16.38 2.50 -11.77
CA LYS A 126 17.75 2.46 -12.29
C LYS A 126 18.04 1.16 -13.05
N LEU A 127 17.45 0.04 -12.65
CA LEU A 127 17.62 -1.24 -13.35
C LEU A 127 17.04 -1.25 -14.76
N GLN A 128 16.02 -0.43 -15.04
CA GLN A 128 15.53 -0.25 -16.42
C GLN A 128 16.62 0.26 -17.36
N LYS A 129 17.61 0.98 -16.82
CA LYS A 129 18.78 1.52 -17.53
C LYS A 129 20.07 0.69 -17.32
N ALA A 130 20.03 -0.38 -16.53
CA ALA A 130 21.20 -1.17 -16.18
C ALA A 130 21.58 -2.20 -17.26
N ASP A 131 22.82 -2.66 -17.23
CA ASP A 131 23.30 -3.72 -18.11
C ASP A 131 22.64 -5.07 -17.80
N PHE A 132 22.76 -6.02 -18.73
CA PHE A 132 22.06 -7.31 -18.66
C PHE A 132 22.46 -8.15 -17.44
N LEU A 133 23.72 -8.09 -17.01
CA LEU A 133 24.21 -8.88 -15.87
C LEU A 133 23.66 -8.33 -14.55
N SER A 134 23.62 -7.01 -14.40
CA SER A 134 23.01 -6.34 -13.24
C SER A 134 21.51 -6.63 -13.12
N ARG A 135 20.78 -6.60 -14.25
CA ARG A 135 19.37 -7.00 -14.31
C ARG A 135 19.17 -8.46 -13.91
N THR A 136 19.99 -9.38 -14.43
CA THR A 136 19.88 -10.82 -14.14
C THR A 136 20.17 -11.13 -12.66
N ARG A 137 21.17 -10.47 -12.07
CA ARG A 137 21.49 -10.63 -10.64
C ARG A 137 20.37 -10.10 -9.76
N PHE A 138 19.81 -8.94 -10.09
CA PHE A 138 18.65 -8.41 -9.40
C PHE A 138 17.46 -9.37 -9.48
N VAL A 139 17.25 -9.99 -10.65
CA VAL A 139 16.17 -10.96 -10.87
C VAL A 139 16.27 -12.19 -9.99
N LEU A 140 17.47 -12.74 -9.88
CA LEU A 140 17.72 -13.91 -9.04
C LEU A 140 17.59 -13.59 -7.55
N SER A 141 17.80 -12.33 -7.14
CA SER A 141 17.72 -11.89 -5.75
C SER A 141 16.34 -11.34 -5.33
N ASN A 142 15.49 -10.94 -6.29
CA ASN A 142 14.18 -10.32 -6.01
C ASN A 142 13.06 -10.93 -6.89
N PRO A 143 12.74 -12.22 -6.71
CA PRO A 143 11.82 -12.95 -7.59
C PRO A 143 10.37 -12.41 -7.54
N THR A 144 9.94 -11.86 -6.40
CA THR A 144 8.58 -11.30 -6.21
C THR A 144 8.37 -10.03 -7.04
N THR A 145 9.33 -9.09 -7.00
CA THR A 145 9.30 -7.83 -7.75
C THR A 145 9.17 -8.03 -9.27
N ILE A 146 9.60 -9.17 -9.80
CA ILE A 146 9.56 -9.44 -11.24
C ILE A 146 8.27 -10.10 -11.68
N ARG A 147 7.69 -10.93 -10.82
CA ARG A 147 6.39 -11.55 -11.11
C ARG A 147 5.29 -10.51 -11.26
N GLN A 148 5.43 -9.36 -10.59
CA GLN A 148 4.45 -8.27 -10.58
C GLN A 148 4.86 -7.08 -11.45
N ARG A 149 5.83 -7.23 -12.37
CA ARG A 149 6.41 -6.10 -13.10
C ARG A 149 5.39 -5.28 -13.89
N ASP A 150 4.48 -5.95 -14.60
CA ASP A 150 3.49 -5.26 -15.42
C ASP A 150 2.52 -4.46 -14.54
N GLU A 151 2.06 -5.04 -13.43
CA GLU A 151 1.20 -4.34 -12.46
C GLU A 151 1.95 -3.20 -11.72
N LEU A 152 3.26 -3.33 -11.50
CA LEU A 152 4.10 -2.25 -10.96
C LEU A 152 4.18 -1.06 -11.92
N ASP A 153 4.30 -1.31 -13.23
CA ASP A 153 4.29 -0.25 -14.25
C ASP A 153 2.91 0.42 -14.32
N ASP A 154 1.81 -0.34 -14.19
CA ASP A 154 0.45 0.21 -14.12
C ASP A 154 0.25 1.11 -12.90
N ILE A 155 0.67 0.66 -11.71
CA ILE A 155 0.56 1.47 -10.49
C ILE A 155 1.47 2.69 -10.57
N TYR A 156 2.65 2.56 -11.16
CA TYR A 156 3.50 3.72 -11.44
C TYR A 156 2.78 4.73 -12.35
N MET A 157 2.01 4.28 -13.34
CA MET A 157 1.18 5.15 -14.17
C MET A 157 0.00 5.77 -13.39
N LEU A 158 -0.64 5.05 -12.46
CA LEU A 158 -1.65 5.59 -11.54
C LEU A 158 -1.08 6.64 -10.58
N SER A 159 0.18 6.48 -10.15
CA SER A 159 0.84 7.41 -9.23
C SER A 159 1.22 8.76 -9.85
N ARG A 160 1.08 8.93 -11.17
CA ARG A 160 1.56 10.13 -11.88
C ARG A 160 0.56 10.65 -12.90
N ARG A 161 0.53 11.97 -13.09
CA ARG A 161 -0.12 12.59 -14.25
C ARG A 161 0.68 12.28 -15.52
N ARG A 162 0.02 11.74 -16.53
CA ARG A 162 0.53 11.25 -17.81
C ARG A 162 -0.40 11.70 -18.95
N PRO A 163 -0.51 13.02 -19.20
CA PRO A 163 -1.47 13.56 -20.16
C PRO A 163 -1.21 13.09 -21.60
N ALA A 164 0.01 12.67 -21.93
CA ALA A 164 0.32 12.08 -23.23
C ALA A 164 -0.38 10.72 -23.48
N PHE A 165 -0.75 10.01 -22.41
CA PHE A 165 -1.40 8.69 -22.48
C PHE A 165 -2.90 8.77 -22.16
N PHE A 166 -3.28 9.57 -21.16
CA PHE A 166 -4.66 9.63 -20.66
C PHE A 166 -5.38 10.95 -20.97
N GLY A 167 -4.72 11.86 -21.71
CA GLY A 167 -5.30 13.12 -22.16
C GLY A 167 -5.22 14.29 -21.16
N PRO A 168 -5.75 15.46 -21.55
CA PRO A 168 -5.67 16.67 -20.74
C PRO A 168 -6.36 16.56 -19.37
N GLY A 169 -5.64 16.97 -18.33
CA GLY A 169 -6.11 16.90 -16.95
C GLY A 169 -6.22 15.48 -16.42
N ASP A 170 -5.32 14.58 -16.86
CA ASP A 170 -5.10 13.27 -16.24
C ASP A 170 -4.87 13.39 -14.72
N MET A 171 -5.28 12.36 -13.99
CA MET A 171 -5.36 12.32 -12.54
C MET A 171 -4.40 11.28 -11.95
N SER A 172 -3.93 11.53 -10.73
CA SER A 172 -3.05 10.64 -9.95
C SER A 172 -3.61 10.41 -8.54
N PHE A 173 -3.03 9.49 -7.77
CA PHE A 173 -3.41 9.30 -6.36
C PHE A 173 -3.33 10.62 -5.55
N TYR A 174 -2.32 11.43 -5.83
CA TYR A 174 -2.15 12.73 -5.19
C TYR A 174 -3.32 13.67 -5.48
N ASP A 175 -3.89 13.64 -6.69
CA ASP A 175 -5.07 14.42 -7.04
C ASP A 175 -6.31 14.01 -6.23
N LEU A 176 -6.48 12.70 -5.96
CA LEU A 176 -7.55 12.20 -5.09
C LEU A 176 -7.39 12.72 -3.66
N ALA A 177 -6.15 12.75 -3.16
CA ALA A 177 -5.82 13.24 -1.83
C ALA A 177 -6.08 14.76 -1.70
N GLU A 178 -5.67 15.54 -2.70
CA GLU A 178 -5.95 16.99 -2.76
C GLU A 178 -7.45 17.29 -2.82
N GLU A 179 -8.22 16.51 -3.59
CA GLU A 179 -9.68 16.68 -3.63
C GLU A 179 -10.34 16.27 -2.31
N SER A 180 -9.91 15.15 -1.72
CA SER A 180 -10.37 14.72 -0.39
C SER A 180 -10.08 15.79 0.67
N PHE A 181 -8.90 16.42 0.62
CA PHE A 181 -8.54 17.54 1.48
C PHE A 181 -9.46 18.75 1.28
N ARG A 182 -9.77 19.10 0.02
CA ARG A 182 -10.69 20.20 -0.32
C ARG A 182 -12.12 19.95 0.14
N HIS A 183 -12.51 18.68 0.28
CA HIS A 183 -13.81 18.30 0.80
C HIS A 183 -13.96 18.50 2.32
N ILE A 184 -12.88 18.77 3.08
CA ILE A 184 -13.01 19.02 4.53
C ILE A 184 -13.89 20.26 4.78
N ASN A 185 -15.06 20.05 5.39
CA ASN A 185 -16.06 21.10 5.62
C ASN A 185 -16.17 21.54 7.09
N THR A 186 -15.36 20.96 7.98
CA THR A 186 -15.22 21.38 9.39
C THR A 186 -13.81 21.89 9.71
N PRO A 187 -13.36 23.01 9.12
CA PRO A 187 -11.99 23.50 9.28
C PRO A 187 -11.60 23.75 10.75
N HIS A 188 -12.58 24.14 11.59
CA HIS A 188 -12.40 24.39 13.02
C HIS A 188 -12.10 23.11 13.84
N LEU A 189 -12.48 21.93 13.34
CA LEU A 189 -12.12 20.64 13.95
C LEU A 189 -10.83 20.09 13.35
N ALA A 190 -10.64 20.28 12.05
CA ALA A 190 -9.55 19.68 11.28
C ALA A 190 -8.20 20.32 11.58
N TYR A 191 -8.10 21.66 11.51
CA TYR A 191 -6.82 22.37 11.51
C TYR A 191 -6.41 22.83 12.90
N LYS A 192 -6.08 21.88 13.78
CA LYS A 192 -5.60 22.20 15.15
C LYS A 192 -4.18 22.77 15.14
N THR A 193 -3.41 22.54 14.08
CA THR A 193 -2.10 23.15 13.84
C THR A 193 -1.96 23.61 12.39
N VAL A 194 -1.12 24.62 12.14
CA VAL A 194 -0.83 25.12 10.78
C VAL A 194 -0.24 24.03 9.88
N ARG A 195 0.46 23.05 10.46
CA ARG A 195 1.03 21.94 9.70
C ARG A 195 -0.04 21.03 9.12
N ASP A 196 -1.24 20.95 9.72
CA ASP A 196 -2.29 20.04 9.25
C ASP A 196 -2.78 20.37 7.83
N SER A 197 -2.72 21.65 7.45
CA SER A 197 -3.05 22.12 6.10
C SER A 197 -1.87 22.08 5.13
N SER A 198 -0.69 21.62 5.58
CA SER A 198 0.46 21.39 4.69
C SER A 198 0.35 20.02 4.01
N GLU A 199 1.22 19.80 3.01
CA GLU A 199 1.33 18.51 2.31
C GLU A 199 1.49 17.33 3.28
N LYS A 200 2.28 17.52 4.34
CA LYS A 200 2.54 16.50 5.38
C LYS A 200 1.37 16.26 6.34
N GLY A 201 0.32 17.08 6.27
CA GLY A 201 -0.91 16.88 7.04
C GLY A 201 -1.86 15.94 6.33
N TYR A 202 -3.10 16.40 6.13
CA TYR A 202 -4.17 15.61 5.54
C TYR A 202 -3.83 15.06 4.15
N ILE A 203 -3.12 15.82 3.30
CA ILE A 203 -2.83 15.39 1.92
C ILE A 203 -1.97 14.12 1.93
N ASN A 204 -0.86 14.08 2.68
CA ASN A 204 -0.01 12.89 2.76
C ASN A 204 -0.78 11.69 3.33
N THR A 205 -1.48 11.89 4.45
CA THR A 205 -2.29 10.84 5.08
C THR A 205 -3.33 10.27 4.12
N PHE A 206 -4.09 11.13 3.42
CA PHE A 206 -5.11 10.69 2.46
C PHE A 206 -4.48 10.02 1.25
N ASN A 207 -3.33 10.49 0.77
CA ASN A 207 -2.63 9.90 -0.36
C ASN A 207 -2.18 8.47 -0.05
N HIS A 208 -1.48 8.25 1.08
CA HIS A 208 -1.01 6.93 1.48
C HIS A 208 -2.18 5.94 1.65
N VAL A 209 -3.20 6.33 2.42
CA VAL A 209 -4.33 5.45 2.72
C VAL A 209 -5.17 5.15 1.46
N THR A 210 -5.49 6.17 0.67
CA THR A 210 -6.32 6.01 -0.54
C THR A 210 -5.58 5.21 -1.61
N ALA A 211 -4.29 5.49 -1.84
CA ALA A 211 -3.50 4.76 -2.81
C ALA A 211 -3.42 3.27 -2.44
N GLN A 212 -3.10 2.96 -1.18
CA GLN A 212 -2.99 1.58 -0.71
C GLN A 212 -4.34 0.86 -0.75
N ALA A 213 -5.44 1.53 -0.40
CA ALA A 213 -6.78 0.96 -0.54
C ALA A 213 -7.09 0.58 -2.00
N ILE A 214 -6.82 1.48 -2.95
CA ILE A 214 -7.05 1.24 -4.38
C ILE A 214 -6.16 0.10 -4.89
N ILE A 215 -4.87 0.11 -4.55
CA ILE A 215 -3.94 -0.93 -4.98
C ILE A 215 -4.38 -2.31 -4.46
N THR A 216 -4.66 -2.44 -3.17
CA THR A 216 -5.11 -3.71 -2.56
C THR A 216 -6.41 -4.20 -3.18
N SER A 217 -7.35 -3.30 -3.46
CA SER A 217 -8.69 -3.67 -3.90
C SER A 217 -8.78 -4.01 -5.39
N PHE A 218 -8.09 -3.26 -6.26
CA PHE A 218 -8.13 -3.45 -7.71
C PHE A 218 -7.04 -4.37 -8.26
N PHE A 219 -5.91 -4.49 -7.55
CA PHE A 219 -4.79 -5.36 -7.90
C PHE A 219 -4.69 -6.50 -6.89
N SER A 220 -3.82 -6.38 -5.89
CA SER A 220 -3.62 -7.38 -4.84
C SER A 220 -3.01 -6.78 -3.57
N GLU A 221 -3.23 -7.45 -2.46
CA GLU A 221 -2.58 -7.14 -1.17
C GLU A 221 -1.06 -7.31 -1.25
N GLU A 222 -0.57 -8.39 -1.89
CA GLU A 222 0.87 -8.63 -2.06
C GLU A 222 1.56 -7.48 -2.80
N LEU A 223 0.92 -6.94 -3.84
CA LEU A 223 1.47 -5.81 -4.58
C LEU A 223 1.44 -4.50 -3.79
N ALA A 224 0.37 -4.28 -3.02
CA ALA A 224 0.25 -3.14 -2.13
C ALA A 224 1.38 -3.13 -1.08
N ASP A 225 1.64 -4.30 -0.48
CA ASP A 225 2.71 -4.53 0.48
C ASP A 225 4.10 -4.26 -0.11
N LEU A 226 4.36 -4.82 -1.31
CA LEU A 226 5.61 -4.60 -2.02
C LEU A 226 5.84 -3.11 -2.29
N ILE A 227 4.82 -2.39 -2.79
CA ILE A 227 4.96 -0.97 -3.14
C ILE A 227 5.14 -0.10 -1.91
N ALA A 228 4.44 -0.41 -0.81
CA ALA A 228 4.65 0.26 0.47
C ALA A 228 6.13 0.17 0.88
N ASP A 229 6.68 -1.04 0.94
CA ASP A 229 8.08 -1.25 1.31
C ASP A 229 9.06 -0.52 0.38
N LEU A 230 8.84 -0.60 -0.93
CA LEU A 230 9.70 0.06 -1.93
C LEU A 230 9.68 1.57 -1.78
N HIS A 231 8.51 2.14 -1.51
CA HIS A 231 8.30 3.58 -1.35
C HIS A 231 8.96 4.09 -0.07
N GLU A 232 8.72 3.43 1.07
CA GLU A 232 9.27 3.87 2.34
C GLU A 232 10.79 3.72 2.40
N ARG A 233 11.36 2.62 1.87
CA ARG A 233 12.83 2.47 1.76
C ARG A 233 13.46 3.50 0.82
N ASN A 234 12.73 3.93 -0.21
CA ASN A 234 13.21 4.94 -1.13
C ASN A 234 13.32 6.31 -0.44
N ASN A 235 12.38 6.62 0.45
CA ASN A 235 12.35 7.87 1.19
C ASN A 235 13.39 7.88 2.32
N MET A 236 13.46 6.80 3.11
CA MET A 236 14.38 6.71 4.24
C MET A 236 14.81 5.26 4.52
N PRO A 237 15.91 4.76 3.94
CA PRO A 237 16.35 3.38 4.17
C PRO A 237 16.75 3.11 5.63
N GLU A 238 17.11 4.14 6.40
CA GLU A 238 17.51 4.00 7.81
C GLU A 238 16.36 3.51 8.71
N ILE A 239 15.09 3.57 8.27
CA ILE A 239 13.92 3.14 9.05
C ILE A 239 13.98 1.68 9.52
N THR A 240 14.72 0.82 8.82
CA THR A 240 14.86 -0.60 9.20
C THR A 240 15.95 -0.83 10.25
N SER A 241 16.86 0.13 10.44
CA SER A 241 17.99 0.03 11.38
C SER A 241 17.92 1.03 12.55
N GLY A 242 17.17 2.12 12.40
CA GLY A 242 17.12 3.21 13.36
C GLY A 242 18.34 4.14 13.36
N LYS A 243 19.29 3.95 12.43
CA LYS A 243 20.51 4.75 12.31
C LYS A 243 20.27 6.11 11.63
N PHE A 244 19.42 6.93 12.21
CA PHE A 244 19.12 8.25 11.66
C PHE A 244 20.26 9.23 11.91
N SER A 245 20.59 10.02 10.89
CA SER A 245 21.48 11.17 11.03
C SER A 245 20.81 12.28 11.84
N MET A 246 21.61 13.15 12.46
CA MET A 246 21.09 14.35 13.14
C MET A 246 20.35 15.31 12.20
N HIS A 247 20.66 15.28 10.90
CA HIS A 247 19.92 16.03 9.89
C HIS A 247 18.50 15.46 9.75
N GLN A 248 18.36 14.15 9.55
CA GLN A 248 17.05 13.49 9.45
C GLN A 248 16.19 13.69 10.70
N LEU A 249 16.79 13.58 11.89
CA LEU A 249 16.08 13.79 13.17
C LEU A 249 15.61 15.23 13.40
N LYS A 250 16.17 16.22 12.68
CA LYS A 250 15.80 17.64 12.77
C LYS A 250 15.01 18.13 11.56
N ASP A 251 14.83 17.30 10.55
CA ASP A 251 14.08 17.64 9.35
C ASP A 251 12.59 17.73 9.72
N SER A 252 11.96 18.89 9.47
CA SER A 252 10.54 19.09 9.77
C SER A 252 9.60 18.57 8.68
N ILE A 253 10.16 18.17 7.53
CA ILE A 253 9.45 17.74 6.32
C ILE A 253 9.66 16.24 6.12
N ASN A 254 10.90 15.76 6.04
CA ASN A 254 11.24 14.36 5.78
C ASN A 254 11.86 13.72 7.02
N SER A 255 11.03 13.60 8.04
CA SER A 255 11.41 13.11 9.37
C SER A 255 11.16 11.60 9.53
N PRO A 256 11.92 10.89 10.37
CA PRO A 256 11.67 9.47 10.63
C PRO A 256 10.26 9.16 11.13
N GLU A 257 9.67 10.03 11.95
CA GLU A 257 8.30 9.85 12.41
C GLU A 257 7.26 9.89 11.28
N ASP A 258 7.49 10.69 10.25
CA ASP A 258 6.62 10.78 9.07
C ASP A 258 6.62 9.43 8.34
N ASN A 259 7.81 8.88 8.05
CA ASN A 259 7.92 7.57 7.41
C ASN A 259 7.32 6.42 8.23
N TYR A 260 7.50 6.40 9.55
CA TYR A 260 6.85 5.36 10.37
C TYR A 260 5.32 5.48 10.39
N ILE A 261 4.81 6.71 10.35
CA ILE A 261 3.38 6.96 10.23
C ILE A 261 2.86 6.52 8.86
N ASP A 262 3.61 6.78 7.79
CA ASP A 262 3.25 6.36 6.45
C ASP A 262 3.21 4.83 6.32
N ILE A 263 4.13 4.09 6.95
CA ILE A 263 4.05 2.62 7.04
C ILE A 263 2.74 2.17 7.70
N ILE A 264 2.35 2.76 8.82
CA ILE A 264 1.10 2.41 9.52
C ILE A 264 -0.12 2.77 8.68
N ASN A 265 -0.12 3.95 8.06
CA ASN A 265 -1.20 4.41 7.21
C ASN A 265 -1.32 3.56 5.94
N ASN A 266 -0.21 3.04 5.41
CA ASN A 266 -0.21 2.11 4.30
C ASN A 266 -0.95 0.81 4.70
N GLU A 267 -0.62 0.21 5.84
CA GLU A 267 -1.29 -0.99 6.37
C GLU A 267 -2.79 -0.77 6.60
N ILE A 268 -3.17 0.39 7.16
CA ILE A 268 -4.57 0.77 7.33
C ILE A 268 -5.27 0.88 5.97
N GLY A 269 -4.61 1.51 4.98
CA GLY A 269 -5.09 1.59 3.61
C GLY A 269 -5.33 0.22 2.99
N GLN A 270 -4.40 -0.73 3.16
CA GLN A 270 -4.55 -2.10 2.68
C GLN A 270 -5.76 -2.79 3.30
N LYS A 271 -5.94 -2.69 4.63
CA LYS A 271 -7.12 -3.23 5.32
C LYS A 271 -8.43 -2.64 4.81
N LEU A 272 -8.47 -1.33 4.60
CA LEU A 272 -9.63 -0.66 4.01
C LEU A 272 -9.89 -1.15 2.58
N GLY A 273 -8.82 -1.29 1.78
CA GLY A 273 -8.88 -1.83 0.43
C GLY A 273 -9.47 -3.25 0.39
N TYR A 274 -9.04 -4.13 1.29
CA TYR A 274 -9.63 -5.47 1.42
C TYR A 274 -11.13 -5.40 1.72
N LYS A 275 -11.53 -4.56 2.68
CA LYS A 275 -12.96 -4.40 3.06
C LYS A 275 -13.81 -3.82 1.93
N LEU A 276 -13.25 -2.87 1.18
CA LEU A 276 -13.92 -2.29 0.01
C LEU A 276 -14.02 -3.30 -1.14
N LYS A 277 -12.99 -4.12 -1.35
CA LYS A 277 -13.03 -5.24 -2.30
C LYS A 277 -14.16 -6.22 -1.98
N GLU A 278 -14.30 -6.62 -0.71
CA GLU A 278 -15.41 -7.46 -0.26
C GLU A 278 -16.77 -6.77 -0.46
N LYS A 279 -16.91 -5.52 0.00
CA LYS A 279 -18.16 -4.75 -0.05
C LYS A 279 -18.70 -4.60 -1.48
N TYR A 280 -17.82 -4.31 -2.43
CA TYR A 280 -18.18 -4.08 -3.83
C TYR A 280 -18.00 -5.31 -4.73
N ASN A 281 -17.63 -6.46 -4.15
CA ASN A 281 -17.35 -7.70 -4.87
C ASN A 281 -16.36 -7.51 -6.05
N LEU A 282 -15.31 -6.71 -5.81
CA LEU A 282 -14.34 -6.38 -6.85
C LEU A 282 -13.51 -7.61 -7.22
N ASN A 283 -13.37 -7.84 -8.51
CA ASN A 283 -12.62 -8.93 -9.11
C ASN A 283 -11.89 -8.43 -10.37
N GLU A 284 -11.14 -9.33 -11.01
CA GLU A 284 -10.32 -9.06 -12.18
C GLU A 284 -11.12 -8.53 -13.39
N ASN A 285 -12.43 -8.79 -13.45
CA ASN A 285 -13.32 -8.35 -14.52
C ASN A 285 -14.11 -7.08 -14.17
N THR A 286 -13.89 -6.49 -12.99
CA THR A 286 -14.69 -5.37 -12.52
C THR A 286 -14.31 -4.07 -13.22
N VAL A 287 -15.21 -3.52 -14.04
CA VAL A 287 -15.07 -2.19 -14.63
C VAL A 287 -15.29 -1.13 -13.56
N CYS A 288 -14.31 -0.24 -13.39
CA CYS A 288 -14.39 0.91 -12.50
C CYS A 288 -15.27 1.99 -13.15
N THR A 289 -16.56 2.01 -12.81
CA THR A 289 -17.46 3.09 -13.27
C THR A 289 -17.33 4.32 -12.38
N PRO A 290 -17.71 5.53 -12.85
CA PRO A 290 -17.72 6.71 -12.00
C PRO A 290 -18.61 6.57 -10.76
N ASP A 291 -19.74 5.85 -10.87
CA ASP A 291 -20.61 5.57 -9.72
C ASP A 291 -19.93 4.64 -8.70
N LEU A 292 -19.25 3.59 -9.17
CA LEU A 292 -18.49 2.69 -8.30
C LEU A 292 -17.36 3.44 -7.59
N LEU A 293 -16.55 4.21 -8.32
CA LEU A 293 -15.46 4.98 -7.73
C LEU A 293 -15.97 6.03 -6.74
N THR A 294 -17.10 6.67 -7.03
CA THR A 294 -17.74 7.61 -6.10
C THR A 294 -18.15 6.94 -4.80
N ALA A 295 -18.85 5.80 -4.87
CA ALA A 295 -19.26 5.06 -3.69
C ALA A 295 -18.06 4.59 -2.87
N TYR A 296 -17.02 4.10 -3.56
CA TYR A 296 -15.75 3.69 -2.96
C TYR A 296 -15.05 4.85 -2.23
N LEU A 297 -14.88 6.01 -2.87
CA LEU A 297 -14.22 7.16 -2.27
C LEU A 297 -15.02 7.75 -1.10
N ASN A 298 -16.36 7.75 -1.18
CA ASN A 298 -17.22 8.22 -0.09
C ASN A 298 -17.17 7.30 1.14
N ASP A 299 -16.96 5.99 0.96
CA ASP A 299 -16.70 5.10 2.09
C ASP A 299 -15.36 5.39 2.77
N LEU A 300 -14.31 5.68 1.97
CA LEU A 300 -13.03 6.13 2.52
C LEU A 300 -13.16 7.47 3.25
N GLN A 301 -13.93 8.43 2.72
CA GLN A 301 -14.24 9.67 3.42
C GLN A 301 -15.01 9.42 4.72
N GLY A 302 -16.00 8.52 4.72
CA GLY A 302 -16.70 8.11 5.93
C GLY A 302 -15.76 7.55 6.99
N TYR A 303 -14.75 6.77 6.57
CA TYR A 303 -13.67 6.34 7.45
C TYR A 303 -12.83 7.52 7.96
N TYR A 304 -12.39 8.44 7.10
CA TYR A 304 -11.61 9.62 7.51
C TYR A 304 -12.36 10.51 8.49
N MET A 305 -13.64 10.75 8.25
CA MET A 305 -14.51 11.54 9.13
C MET A 305 -14.54 10.95 10.55
N TRP A 306 -14.69 9.63 10.65
CA TRP A 306 -14.66 8.92 11.93
C TRP A 306 -13.27 8.91 12.57
N ALA A 307 -12.22 8.57 11.80
CA ALA A 307 -10.88 8.38 12.32
C ALA A 307 -10.24 9.70 12.80
N LEU A 308 -10.51 10.79 12.08
CA LEU A 308 -9.91 12.12 12.31
C LEU A 308 -10.88 13.10 12.99
N GLU A 309 -12.12 12.69 13.23
CA GLU A 309 -13.18 13.49 13.87
C GLU A 309 -13.43 14.82 13.12
N ILE A 310 -13.60 14.71 11.81
CA ILE A 310 -13.86 15.82 10.89
C ILE A 310 -15.11 15.55 10.05
N GLY A 311 -15.67 16.60 9.46
CA GLY A 311 -16.66 16.53 8.40
C GLY A 311 -16.03 16.69 7.01
N MET A 312 -16.61 15.99 6.03
CA MET A 312 -16.20 16.07 4.63
C MET A 312 -17.44 16.11 3.72
N ASP A 313 -17.34 16.85 2.61
CA ASP A 313 -18.30 16.80 1.51
C ASP A 313 -18.07 15.54 0.67
N ASN A 314 -19.16 14.98 0.14
CA ASN A 314 -19.10 13.76 -0.68
C ASN A 314 -18.59 14.05 -2.09
N PHE A 315 -17.86 13.08 -2.65
CA PHE A 315 -17.65 12.97 -4.09
C PHE A 315 -18.96 12.70 -4.83
N ARG A 316 -19.00 13.10 -6.11
CA ARG A 316 -20.10 12.87 -7.04
C ARG A 316 -19.58 12.19 -8.30
N SER A 317 -20.38 11.29 -8.88
CA SER A 317 -19.99 10.56 -10.09
C SER A 317 -19.86 11.41 -11.35
N LYS A 318 -20.34 12.67 -11.29
CA LYS A 318 -20.18 13.67 -12.34
C LYS A 318 -18.95 14.56 -12.15
N ASP A 319 -18.19 14.40 -11.07
CA ASP A 319 -16.97 15.18 -10.88
C ASP A 319 -15.92 14.71 -11.90
N ASP A 320 -15.33 15.65 -12.64
CA ASP A 320 -14.37 15.37 -13.72
C ASP A 320 -13.21 14.48 -13.25
N MET A 321 -12.75 14.69 -12.02
CA MET A 321 -11.71 13.88 -11.41
C MET A 321 -12.13 12.41 -11.33
N VAL A 322 -13.34 12.13 -10.84
CA VAL A 322 -13.83 10.76 -10.66
C VAL A 322 -13.94 10.06 -12.01
N ILE A 323 -14.52 10.74 -13.01
CA ILE A 323 -14.64 10.20 -14.37
C ILE A 323 -13.27 9.86 -14.94
N LYS A 324 -12.31 10.78 -14.85
CA LYS A 324 -10.97 10.59 -15.42
C LYS A 324 -10.18 9.51 -14.70
N PHE A 325 -10.23 9.46 -13.37
CA PHE A 325 -9.50 8.45 -12.61
C PHE A 325 -10.10 7.05 -12.80
N ALA A 326 -11.43 6.94 -12.85
CA ALA A 326 -12.11 5.68 -13.18
C ALA A 326 -11.70 5.16 -14.57
N ASN A 327 -11.70 6.04 -15.58
CA ASN A 327 -11.23 5.70 -16.92
C ASN A 327 -9.76 5.26 -16.92
N LYS A 328 -8.90 5.95 -16.16
CA LYS A 328 -7.48 5.60 -16.05
C LYS A 328 -7.27 4.20 -15.48
N ILE A 329 -8.00 3.83 -14.41
CA ILE A 329 -7.98 2.47 -13.85
C ILE A 329 -8.35 1.45 -14.92
N ASN A 330 -9.44 1.68 -15.66
CA ASN A 330 -9.92 0.75 -16.67
C ASN A 330 -8.94 0.57 -17.84
N VAL A 331 -8.32 1.65 -18.31
CA VAL A 331 -7.32 1.61 -19.37
C VAL A 331 -6.12 0.76 -18.97
N LEU A 332 -5.61 0.93 -17.74
CA LEU A 332 -4.46 0.18 -17.27
C LEU A 332 -4.78 -1.30 -17.02
N LEU A 333 -5.96 -1.59 -16.45
CA LEU A 333 -6.39 -2.95 -16.19
C LEU A 333 -7.00 -3.67 -17.41
N ASN A 334 -6.97 -3.04 -18.60
CA ASN A 334 -7.58 -3.52 -19.85
C ASN A 334 -9.05 -3.94 -19.68
N ARG A 335 -9.85 -3.12 -18.97
CA ARG A 335 -11.28 -3.37 -18.72
C ARG A 335 -12.13 -2.44 -19.58
N SER A 336 -13.16 -2.99 -20.22
CA SER A 336 -14.04 -2.30 -21.16
C SER A 336 -15.49 -2.37 -20.75
#